data_AF-A0A512ULJ9-F1
#
_entry.id   AF-A0A512ULJ9-F1
#
_cell.length_a   1.000
_cell.length_b   1.000
_cell.length_c   1.000
_cell.angle_alpha   90.00
_cell.angle_beta   90.00
_cell.angle_gamma   90.00
#
_symmetry.space_group_name_H-M   'P 1'
#
loop_
_entity.id
_entity.type
_entity.pdbx_description
1 polymer ?
#
loop_
_entity_poly.entity_id
_entity_poly.type
_entity_poly.pdbx_seq_one_letter_code
_entity_poly.pdbx_strand_id
1 'polypeptide(L)'
;MDNDPISKSYENYLATLCCESVGFSSAKKSHLGRLNMARYADAHNIEEAQIARMGKWNGNVLENNYLSLPYAMIHFTAGFDRDEPYYIPRDIKPPSDLQREIFPWLEKIIEQVKNRDESGLTPRQKDSSVPFFLDMLKQFRSILLQDWAVFSDVATNSIFVKNPIFKDPRFLKFKAQVKEEVRIQGV
;
A
#
# COMPACT_ATOMS: atom_id res chain seq x y z
N MET A 1 -23.57 2.68 -10.63
CA MET A 1 -22.38 3.54 -10.73
C MET A 1 -21.83 3.29 -12.10
N ASP A 2 -21.78 4.32 -12.95
CA ASP A 2 -21.10 4.19 -14.24
C ASP A 2 -19.63 3.89 -13.96
N ASN A 3 -19.15 2.76 -14.46
CA ASN A 3 -17.76 2.31 -14.34
C ASN A 3 -16.88 2.94 -15.42
N ASP A 4 -17.31 4.07 -15.99
CA ASP A 4 -16.55 4.75 -17.02
C ASP A 4 -15.23 5.25 -16.42
N PRO A 5 -14.10 5.07 -17.14
CA PRO A 5 -12.83 5.60 -16.70
C PRO A 5 -12.94 7.10 -16.42
N ILE A 6 -12.35 7.54 -15.33
CA ILE A 6 -12.25 8.96 -15.03
C ILE A 6 -11.52 9.65 -16.19
N SER A 7 -12.12 10.71 -16.73
CA SER A 7 -11.51 11.43 -17.84
C SER A 7 -10.20 12.10 -17.41
N LYS A 8 -9.22 12.18 -18.33
CA LYS A 8 -7.92 12.79 -18.02
C LYS A 8 -8.03 14.25 -17.58
N SER A 9 -9.01 14.98 -18.12
CA SER A 9 -9.30 16.35 -17.72
C SER A 9 -9.79 16.42 -16.27
N TYR A 10 -10.67 15.50 -15.85
CA TYR A 10 -11.14 15.44 -14.48
C TYR A 10 -10.03 15.03 -13.50
N GLU A 11 -9.17 14.07 -13.85
CA GLU A 11 -7.99 13.74 -13.04
C GLU A 11 -7.09 14.98 -12.81
N ASN A 12 -6.80 15.73 -13.87
CA ASN A 12 -5.97 16.94 -13.79
C ASN A 12 -6.63 18.05 -12.95
N TYR A 13 -7.95 18.16 -13.04
CA TYR A 13 -8.74 19.07 -12.20
C TYR A 13 -8.61 18.68 -10.72
N LEU A 14 -8.81 17.42 -10.37
CA LEU A 14 -8.70 16.92 -9.00
C LEU A 14 -7.28 17.12 -8.43
N ALA A 15 -6.24 16.86 -9.22
CA ALA A 15 -4.85 17.12 -8.82
C ALA A 15 -4.58 18.61 -8.57
N THR A 16 -5.18 19.49 -9.37
CA THR A 16 -5.10 20.95 -9.18
C THR A 16 -5.77 21.38 -7.89
N LEU A 17 -7.00 20.94 -7.67
CA LEU A 17 -7.75 21.24 -6.46
C LEU A 17 -6.99 20.78 -5.19
N CYS A 18 -6.40 19.58 -5.23
CA CYS A 18 -5.59 19.06 -4.12
C CYS A 18 -4.39 19.98 -3.81
N CYS A 19 -3.60 20.34 -4.82
CA CYS A 19 -2.44 21.22 -4.63
C CYS A 19 -2.85 22.59 -4.08
N GLU A 20 -3.89 23.20 -4.65
CA GLU A 20 -4.39 24.51 -4.22
C GLU A 20 -4.93 24.49 -2.79
N SER A 21 -5.58 23.38 -2.38
CA SER A 21 -6.12 23.23 -1.03
C SER A 21 -5.06 23.27 0.08
N VAL A 22 -3.81 22.95 -0.25
CA VAL A 22 -2.66 23.00 0.68
C VAL A 22 -1.72 24.17 0.37
N GLY A 23 -2.14 25.13 -0.47
CA GLY A 23 -1.36 26.31 -0.83
C GLY A 23 -0.16 26.03 -1.74
N PHE A 24 -0.14 24.88 -2.42
CA PHE A 24 0.96 24.46 -3.28
C PHE A 24 0.65 24.78 -4.76
N SER A 25 1.56 25.49 -5.44
CA SER A 25 1.42 25.84 -6.86
C SER A 25 2.49 25.16 -7.70
N SER A 26 2.08 24.47 -8.77
CA SER A 26 2.98 23.84 -9.73
C SER A 26 2.34 23.71 -11.10
N ALA A 27 3.15 23.91 -12.15
CA ALA A 27 2.76 23.65 -13.52
C ALA A 27 2.77 22.13 -13.88
N LYS A 28 3.38 21.28 -13.05
CA LYS A 28 3.57 19.84 -13.31
C LYS A 28 2.94 18.96 -12.21
N LYS A 29 1.66 19.19 -11.92
CA LYS A 29 0.95 18.56 -10.79
C LYS A 29 0.85 17.04 -10.87
N SER A 30 0.64 16.48 -12.07
CA SER A 30 0.59 15.03 -12.31
C SER A 30 1.95 14.32 -12.26
N HIS A 31 3.04 15.08 -12.14
CA HIS A 31 4.41 14.58 -12.07
C HIS A 31 5.12 14.97 -10.77
N LEU A 32 4.36 15.39 -9.76
CA LEU A 32 4.91 15.66 -8.44
C LEU A 32 5.64 14.43 -7.92
N GLY A 33 6.89 14.62 -7.51
CA GLY A 33 7.77 13.53 -7.06
C GLY A 33 8.59 12.84 -8.15
N ARG A 34 8.20 12.83 -9.44
CA ARG A 34 8.94 12.02 -10.44
C ARG A 34 10.41 12.43 -10.62
N LEU A 35 10.67 13.73 -10.76
CA LEU A 35 12.04 14.27 -10.82
C LEU A 35 12.62 14.44 -9.42
N ASN A 36 11.79 14.91 -8.49
CA ASN A 36 12.24 15.29 -7.17
C ASN A 36 12.69 14.08 -6.36
N MET A 37 12.06 12.91 -6.48
CA MET A 37 12.43 11.72 -5.71
C MET A 37 13.83 11.21 -6.06
N ALA A 38 14.21 11.20 -7.34
CA ALA A 38 15.56 10.78 -7.73
C ALA A 38 16.62 11.75 -7.20
N ARG A 39 16.39 13.06 -7.31
CA ARG A 39 17.28 14.10 -6.76
C ARG A 39 17.34 14.07 -5.24
N TYR A 40 16.21 13.80 -4.60
CA TYR A 40 16.10 13.72 -3.14
C TYR A 40 16.84 12.49 -2.62
N ALA A 41 16.71 11.34 -3.28
CA ALA A 41 17.45 10.12 -2.97
C ALA A 41 18.97 10.32 -3.15
N ASP A 42 19.39 10.94 -4.24
CA ASP A 42 20.81 11.29 -4.48
C ASP A 42 21.36 12.20 -3.37
N ALA A 43 20.59 13.24 -2.99
CA ALA A 43 20.94 14.13 -1.88
C ALA A 43 21.03 13.42 -0.51
N HIS A 44 20.38 12.27 -0.35
CA HIS A 44 20.43 11.42 0.85
C HIS A 44 21.41 10.24 0.68
N ASN A 45 22.32 10.32 -0.30
CA ASN A 45 23.37 9.32 -0.55
C ASN A 45 22.83 7.91 -0.88
N ILE A 46 21.64 7.82 -1.47
CA ILE A 46 21.20 6.57 -2.08
C ILE A 46 21.99 6.36 -3.37
N GLU A 47 22.58 5.17 -3.52
CA GLU A 47 23.41 4.86 -4.68
C GLU A 47 22.66 5.01 -6.00
N GLU A 48 23.31 5.61 -7.00
CA GLU A 48 22.76 5.80 -8.34
C GLU A 48 22.20 4.49 -8.93
N ALA A 49 22.88 3.37 -8.70
CA ALA A 49 22.42 2.05 -9.15
C ALA A 49 21.05 1.67 -8.57
N GLN A 50 20.75 2.02 -7.31
CA GLN A 50 19.44 1.76 -6.69
C GLN A 50 18.35 2.67 -7.28
N ILE A 51 18.69 3.93 -7.52
CA ILE A 51 17.79 4.92 -8.15
C ILE A 51 17.46 4.50 -9.60
N ALA A 52 18.48 4.16 -10.38
CA ALA A 52 18.33 3.76 -11.78
C ALA A 52 17.53 2.46 -11.93
N ARG A 53 17.74 1.49 -11.04
CA ARG A 53 16.97 0.24 -11.01
C ARG A 53 15.51 0.45 -10.64
N MET A 54 15.22 1.34 -9.68
CA MET A 54 13.84 1.71 -9.35
C MET A 54 13.15 2.40 -10.52
N GLY A 55 13.87 3.30 -11.20
CA GLY A 55 13.40 3.99 -12.40
C GLY A 55 13.31 3.11 -13.65
N LYS A 56 13.85 1.88 -13.60
CA LYS A 56 14.02 0.96 -14.73
C LYS A 56 14.75 1.59 -15.92
N TRP A 57 15.74 2.46 -15.66
CA TRP A 57 16.47 3.15 -16.73
C TRP A 57 17.55 2.28 -17.37
N ASN A 58 18.07 1.29 -16.64
CA ASN A 58 19.19 0.43 -17.07
C ASN A 58 18.80 -1.06 -17.17
N GLY A 59 17.53 -1.34 -17.47
CA GLY A 59 16.97 -2.69 -17.47
C GLY A 59 17.74 -3.66 -18.37
N ASN A 60 18.52 -4.54 -17.75
CA ASN A 60 19.26 -5.61 -18.44
C ASN A 60 18.72 -7.00 -18.03
N VAL A 61 19.24 -8.07 -18.65
CA VAL A 61 18.79 -9.45 -18.38
C VAL A 61 18.98 -9.82 -16.91
N LEU A 62 20.11 -9.41 -16.30
CA LEU A 62 20.41 -9.65 -14.90
C LEU A 62 19.34 -9.00 -14.00
N GLU A 63 19.08 -7.71 -14.19
CA GLU A 63 18.09 -6.94 -13.43
C GLU A 63 16.67 -7.49 -13.59
N ASN A 64 16.27 -7.81 -14.82
CA ASN A 64 14.89 -8.24 -15.11
C ASN A 64 14.57 -9.66 -14.66
N ASN A 65 15.57 -10.55 -14.56
CA ASN A 65 15.32 -11.98 -14.32
C ASN A 65 15.92 -12.50 -13.00
N TYR A 66 16.94 -11.85 -12.45
CA TYR A 66 17.74 -12.43 -11.36
C TYR A 66 17.85 -11.55 -10.12
N LEU A 67 17.75 -10.22 -10.25
CA LEU A 67 17.89 -9.33 -9.09
C LEU A 67 16.54 -9.04 -8.43
N SER A 68 16.55 -8.99 -7.10
CA SER A 68 15.42 -8.52 -6.29
C SER A 68 15.22 -7.01 -6.42
N LEU A 69 14.07 -6.47 -5.99
CA LEU A 69 13.80 -5.03 -6.04
C LEU A 69 14.88 -4.20 -5.30
N PRO A 70 15.11 -2.93 -5.71
CA PRO A 70 16.15 -2.08 -5.12
C PRO A 70 15.78 -1.65 -3.69
N TYR A 71 16.20 -2.45 -2.70
CA TYR A 71 15.83 -2.29 -1.29
C TYR A 71 16.12 -0.89 -0.75
N ALA A 72 17.32 -0.36 -0.96
CA ALA A 72 17.70 0.95 -0.40
C ALA A 72 16.78 2.06 -0.93
N MET A 73 16.37 1.97 -2.20
CA MET A 73 15.42 2.94 -2.76
C MET A 73 14.01 2.71 -2.23
N ILE A 74 13.54 1.46 -2.09
CA ILE A 74 12.24 1.15 -1.47
C ILE A 74 12.17 1.70 -0.05
N HIS A 75 13.18 1.38 0.76
CA HIS A 75 13.31 1.81 2.14
C HIS A 75 13.26 3.34 2.25
N PHE A 76 14.07 4.02 1.45
CA PHE A 76 14.08 5.48 1.39
C PHE A 76 12.73 6.08 0.98
N THR A 77 12.10 5.55 -0.07
CA THR A 77 10.80 6.04 -0.54
C THR A 77 9.66 5.76 0.43
N ALA A 78 9.82 4.79 1.32
CA ALA A 78 8.88 4.51 2.40
C ALA A 78 9.01 5.50 3.58
N GLY A 79 9.98 6.43 3.51
CA GLY A 79 10.18 7.51 4.47
C GLY A 79 11.26 7.23 5.52
N PHE A 80 12.02 6.15 5.36
CA PHE A 80 13.12 5.82 6.27
C PHE A 80 14.44 6.41 5.78
N ASP A 81 15.34 6.74 6.69
CA ASP A 81 16.71 7.07 6.34
C ASP A 81 17.48 5.84 5.85
N ARG A 82 18.62 6.05 5.16
CA ARG A 82 19.42 4.98 4.55
C ARG A 82 19.82 3.88 5.55
N ASP A 83 20.26 4.31 6.73
CA ASP A 83 20.79 3.43 7.78
C ASP A 83 19.78 3.19 8.93
N GLU A 84 18.56 3.73 8.79
CA GLU A 84 17.50 3.50 9.75
C GLU A 84 17.03 2.04 9.67
N PRO A 85 16.80 1.34 10.79
CA PRO A 85 16.19 0.03 10.73
C PRO A 85 14.73 0.15 10.32
N TYR A 86 14.27 -0.78 9.48
CA TYR A 86 12.84 -0.91 9.18
C TYR A 86 12.06 -1.28 10.44
N TYR A 87 11.39 -0.30 11.02
CA TYR A 87 10.53 -0.46 12.18
C TYR A 87 9.24 0.34 12.01
N ILE A 88 8.09 -0.33 12.09
CA ILE A 88 6.78 0.30 12.04
C ILE A 88 6.10 0.06 13.39
N PRO A 89 5.93 1.08 14.26
CA PRO A 89 5.38 0.90 15.60
C PRO A 89 3.98 0.26 15.61
N ARG A 90 3.20 0.49 14.55
CA ARG A 90 1.85 -0.06 14.38
C ARG A 90 1.82 -1.46 13.77
N ASP A 91 2.96 -2.08 13.46
CA ASP A 91 3.03 -3.44 12.90
C ASP A 91 2.76 -4.51 13.98
N ILE A 92 1.55 -4.44 14.55
CA ILE A 92 1.01 -5.39 15.50
C ILE A 92 0.04 -6.28 14.77
N LYS A 93 0.19 -7.59 14.92
CA LYS A 93 -0.66 -8.58 14.26
C LYS A 93 -2.11 -8.51 14.78
N PRO A 94 -3.11 -8.18 13.94
CA PRO A 94 -4.50 -8.14 14.38
C PRO A 94 -5.06 -9.57 14.58
N PRO A 95 -6.11 -9.75 15.40
CA PRO A 95 -6.81 -11.04 15.54
C PRO A 95 -7.27 -11.60 14.20
N SER A 96 -7.08 -12.91 13.97
CA SER A 96 -7.34 -13.52 12.66
C SER A 96 -8.82 -13.54 12.27
N ASP A 97 -9.71 -13.60 13.26
CA ASP A 97 -11.15 -13.51 13.10
C ASP A 97 -11.57 -12.09 12.71
N LEU A 98 -10.97 -11.07 13.33
CA LEU A 98 -11.17 -9.66 12.95
C LEU A 98 -10.68 -9.37 11.53
N GLN A 99 -9.54 -9.94 11.12
CA GLN A 99 -9.04 -9.82 9.75
C GLN A 99 -10.05 -10.34 8.71
N ARG A 100 -10.79 -11.41 9.01
CA ARG A 100 -11.77 -12.00 8.08
C ARG A 100 -13.01 -11.12 7.87
N GLU A 101 -13.27 -10.15 8.73
CA GLU A 101 -14.33 -9.15 8.51
C GLU A 101 -13.99 -8.21 7.34
N ILE A 102 -12.71 -8.10 6.99
CA ILE A 102 -12.24 -7.32 5.83
C ILE A 102 -12.24 -8.23 4.60
N PHE A 103 -13.02 -7.91 3.57
CA PHE A 103 -13.25 -8.79 2.42
C PHE A 103 -13.77 -10.19 2.84
N PRO A 104 -14.94 -10.29 3.49
CA PRO A 104 -15.43 -11.56 4.05
C PRO A 104 -15.73 -12.64 2.99
N TRP A 105 -15.81 -12.24 1.71
CA TRP A 105 -15.99 -13.13 0.58
C TRP A 105 -14.70 -13.81 0.11
N LEU A 106 -13.52 -13.36 0.58
CA LEU A 106 -12.23 -13.70 -0.03
C LEU A 106 -11.91 -15.19 0.04
N GLU A 107 -12.17 -15.84 1.17
CA GLU A 107 -11.93 -17.27 1.39
C GLU A 107 -12.67 -18.12 0.35
N LYS A 108 -13.95 -17.81 0.13
CA LYS A 108 -14.80 -18.49 -0.85
C LYS A 108 -14.23 -18.34 -2.26
N ILE A 109 -13.79 -17.14 -2.64
CA ILE A 109 -13.22 -16.90 -3.97
C ILE A 109 -11.86 -17.61 -4.14
N ILE A 110 -11.01 -17.60 -3.11
CA ILE A 110 -9.74 -18.34 -3.13
C ILE A 110 -10.00 -19.84 -3.36
N GLU A 111 -10.98 -20.42 -2.67
CA GLU A 111 -11.36 -21.82 -2.84
C GLU A 111 -11.89 -22.10 -4.26
N GLN A 112 -12.75 -21.23 -4.80
CA GLN A 112 -13.26 -21.35 -6.16
C GLN A 112 -12.15 -21.33 -7.22
N VAL A 113 -11.17 -20.43 -7.07
CA VAL A 113 -10.01 -20.33 -7.98
C VAL A 113 -9.15 -21.59 -7.89
N LYS A 114 -8.87 -22.08 -6.67
CA LYS A 114 -8.13 -23.34 -6.48
C LYS A 114 -8.83 -24.53 -7.12
N ASN A 115 -10.12 -24.71 -6.86
CA ASN A 115 -10.90 -25.81 -7.42
C ASN A 115 -10.96 -25.76 -8.95
N ARG A 116 -11.03 -24.55 -9.53
CA ARG A 116 -10.95 -24.37 -10.98
C ARG A 116 -9.58 -24.78 -11.52
N ASP A 117 -8.49 -24.41 -10.86
CA ASP A 117 -7.14 -24.77 -11.30
C ASP A 117 -6.85 -26.29 -11.16
N GLU A 118 -7.54 -26.98 -10.26
CA GLU A 118 -7.44 -28.42 -10.06
C GLU A 118 -8.28 -29.23 -11.08
N SER A 119 -9.16 -28.58 -11.86
CA SER A 119 -10.08 -29.24 -12.82
C SER A 119 -9.43 -29.72 -14.13
N GLY A 120 -8.12 -30.00 -14.12
CA GLY A 120 -7.39 -30.51 -15.29
C GLY A 120 -7.06 -29.47 -16.35
N LEU A 121 -7.12 -28.18 -16.01
CA LEU A 121 -6.71 -27.08 -16.90
C LEU A 121 -5.21 -27.16 -17.23
N THR A 122 -4.87 -26.90 -18.49
CA THR A 122 -3.47 -26.75 -18.90
C THR A 122 -2.85 -25.52 -18.23
N PRO A 123 -1.51 -25.45 -18.05
CA PRO A 123 -0.85 -24.30 -17.44
C PRO A 123 -1.19 -22.94 -18.09
N ARG A 124 -1.47 -22.93 -19.41
CA ARG A 124 -1.87 -21.70 -20.14
C ARG A 124 -3.30 -21.24 -19.85
N GLN A 125 -4.15 -22.12 -19.33
CA GLN A 125 -5.55 -21.83 -19.02
C GLN A 125 -5.76 -21.43 -17.55
N LYS A 126 -4.74 -21.61 -16.71
CA LYS A 126 -4.76 -21.19 -15.31
C LYS A 126 -4.51 -19.69 -15.22
N ASP A 127 -5.25 -19.03 -14.35
CA ASP A 127 -5.04 -17.60 -14.09
C ASP A 127 -3.78 -17.44 -13.24
N SER A 128 -2.68 -16.98 -13.84
CA SER A 128 -1.42 -16.81 -13.12
C SER A 128 -1.47 -15.66 -12.11
N SER A 129 -2.21 -14.59 -12.40
CA SER A 129 -2.22 -13.37 -11.57
C SER A 129 -3.32 -13.35 -10.50
N VAL A 130 -4.43 -14.07 -10.72
CA VAL A 130 -5.59 -14.03 -9.81
C VAL A 130 -5.23 -14.54 -8.41
N PRO A 131 -4.54 -15.69 -8.23
CA PRO A 131 -4.15 -16.15 -6.90
C PRO A 131 -3.28 -15.14 -6.14
N PHE A 132 -2.33 -14.49 -6.82
CA PHE A 132 -1.46 -13.49 -6.20
C PHE A 132 -2.23 -12.22 -5.81
N PHE A 133 -3.18 -11.79 -6.63
CA PHE A 133 -4.06 -10.67 -6.29
C PHE A 133 -4.92 -10.96 -5.06
N LEU A 134 -5.49 -12.17 -4.97
CA LEU A 134 -6.28 -12.59 -3.80
C LEU A 134 -5.41 -12.69 -2.54
N ASP A 135 -4.17 -13.17 -2.65
CA ASP A 135 -3.23 -13.19 -1.52
C ASP A 135 -2.83 -11.77 -1.09
N MET A 136 -2.61 -10.85 -2.04
CA MET A 136 -2.39 -9.43 -1.75
C MET A 136 -3.56 -8.82 -0.95
N LEU A 137 -4.82 -9.07 -1.37
CA LEU A 137 -5.99 -8.61 -0.62
C LEU A 137 -6.03 -9.18 0.80
N LYS A 138 -5.60 -10.44 0.98
CA LYS A 138 -5.52 -11.08 2.29
C LYS A 138 -4.47 -10.40 3.18
N GLN A 139 -3.31 -10.06 2.62
CA GLN A 139 -2.25 -9.34 3.34
C GLN A 139 -2.72 -7.93 3.74
N PHE A 140 -3.45 -7.23 2.86
CA PHE A 140 -3.99 -5.90 3.12
C PHE A 140 -4.97 -5.84 4.30
N ARG A 141 -5.62 -6.95 4.69
CA ARG A 141 -6.48 -6.98 5.88
C ARG A 141 -5.75 -6.52 7.13
N SER A 142 -4.51 -6.98 7.31
CA SER A 142 -3.70 -6.61 8.47
C SER A 142 -3.31 -5.14 8.45
N ILE A 143 -2.78 -4.67 7.31
CA ILE A 143 -2.35 -3.28 7.07
C ILE A 143 -3.52 -2.32 7.29
N LEU A 144 -4.70 -2.61 6.72
CA LEU A 144 -5.88 -1.76 6.90
C LEU A 144 -6.29 -1.65 8.37
N LEU A 145 -6.27 -2.74 9.13
CA LEU A 145 -6.61 -2.72 10.56
C LEU A 145 -5.58 -1.91 11.36
N GLN A 146 -4.29 -2.11 11.10
CA GLN A 146 -3.18 -1.39 11.74
C GLN A 146 -3.28 0.12 11.47
N ASP A 147 -3.49 0.51 10.21
CA ASP A 147 -3.63 1.93 9.83
C ASP A 147 -4.92 2.55 10.36
N TRP A 148 -6.05 1.82 10.32
CA TRP A 148 -7.32 2.30 10.87
C TRP A 148 -7.28 2.51 12.38
N ALA A 149 -6.52 1.70 13.12
CA ALA A 149 -6.32 1.88 14.54
C ALA A 149 -5.70 3.25 14.86
N VAL A 150 -4.79 3.74 14.02
CA VAL A 150 -4.13 5.05 14.17
C VAL A 150 -4.98 6.16 13.56
N PHE A 151 -5.42 6.01 12.31
CA PHE A 151 -6.02 7.07 11.51
C PHE A 151 -7.43 7.47 11.94
N SER A 152 -8.18 6.56 12.57
CA SER A 152 -9.59 6.81 12.91
C SER A 152 -9.82 7.93 13.93
N ASP A 153 -8.82 8.26 14.74
CA ASP A 153 -8.90 9.39 15.68
C ASP A 153 -8.66 10.74 14.99
N VAL A 154 -7.91 10.75 13.89
CA VAL A 154 -7.59 11.97 13.14
C VAL A 154 -8.68 12.29 12.14
N ALA A 155 -9.18 11.28 11.42
CA ALA A 155 -10.16 11.45 10.34
C ALA A 155 -11.55 10.97 10.77
N THR A 156 -12.07 11.53 11.85
CA THR A 156 -13.37 11.15 12.45
C THR A 156 -14.55 11.27 11.48
N ASN A 157 -14.47 12.19 10.52
CA ASN A 157 -15.48 12.40 9.47
C ASN A 157 -15.31 11.52 8.22
N SER A 158 -14.28 10.67 8.18
CA SER A 158 -14.00 9.81 7.03
C SER A 158 -15.10 8.77 6.81
N ILE A 159 -15.35 8.43 5.54
CA ILE A 159 -16.27 7.35 5.17
C ILE A 159 -15.83 5.99 5.74
N PHE A 160 -14.53 5.80 5.96
CA PHE A 160 -13.99 4.55 6.49
C PHE A 160 -14.41 4.33 7.94
N VAL A 161 -14.38 5.36 8.79
CA VAL A 161 -14.72 5.28 10.23
C VAL A 161 -16.20 4.97 10.46
N LYS A 162 -17.05 5.10 9.43
CA LYS A 162 -18.47 4.71 9.47
C LYS A 162 -18.68 3.19 9.36
N ASN A 163 -17.63 2.42 9.04
CA ASN A 163 -17.71 0.97 8.94
C ASN A 163 -18.07 0.34 10.30
N PRO A 164 -18.95 -0.69 10.36
CA PRO A 164 -19.31 -1.37 11.61
C PRO A 164 -18.14 -1.88 12.44
N ILE A 165 -17.01 -2.20 11.82
CA ILE A 165 -15.81 -2.70 12.50
C ILE A 165 -15.28 -1.73 13.56
N PHE A 166 -15.52 -0.42 13.41
CA PHE A 166 -15.09 0.59 14.39
C PHE A 166 -15.89 0.52 15.71
N LYS A 167 -16.99 -0.22 15.73
CA LYS A 167 -17.78 -0.52 16.93
C LYS A 167 -17.53 -1.94 17.47
N ASP A 168 -16.73 -2.74 16.77
CA ASP A 168 -16.42 -4.11 17.18
C ASP A 168 -15.51 -4.09 18.43
N PRO A 169 -15.91 -4.75 19.54
CA PRO A 169 -15.08 -4.82 20.74
C PRO A 169 -13.66 -5.37 20.50
N ARG A 170 -13.51 -6.30 19.55
CA ARG A 170 -12.22 -6.89 19.15
C ARG A 170 -11.33 -5.83 18.50
N PHE A 171 -11.90 -5.01 17.62
CA PHE A 171 -11.19 -3.89 16.98
C PHE A 171 -10.84 -2.81 18.01
N LEU A 172 -11.76 -2.45 18.90
CA LEU A 172 -11.49 -1.45 19.95
C LEU A 172 -10.35 -1.88 20.87
N LYS A 173 -10.29 -3.16 21.24
CA LYS A 173 -9.18 -3.74 22.00
C LYS A 173 -7.87 -3.69 21.23
N PHE A 174 -7.87 -4.11 19.97
CA PHE A 174 -6.69 -4.05 19.10
C PHE A 174 -6.20 -2.62 18.90
N LYS A 175 -7.11 -1.67 18.65
CA LYS A 175 -6.81 -0.25 18.52
C LYS A 175 -6.14 0.30 19.77
N ALA A 176 -6.62 -0.03 20.96
CA ALA A 176 -5.99 0.40 22.21
C ALA A 176 -4.54 -0.11 22.33
N GLN A 177 -4.29 -1.37 21.93
CA GLN A 177 -2.94 -1.95 21.91
C GLN A 177 -2.01 -1.22 20.92
N VAL A 178 -2.47 -0.98 19.69
CA VAL A 178 -1.69 -0.24 18.67
C VAL A 178 -1.36 1.17 19.14
N LYS A 179 -2.34 1.87 19.73
CA LYS A 179 -2.13 3.23 20.22
C LYS A 179 -1.11 3.29 21.35
N GLU A 180 -1.11 2.31 22.24
CA GLU A 180 -0.11 2.28 23.32
C GLU A 180 1.29 2.08 22.77
N GLU A 181 1.47 1.16 21.81
CA GLU A 181 2.77 0.94 21.17
C GLU A 181 3.25 2.18 20.41
N VAL A 182 2.39 2.80 19.59
CA VAL A 182 2.74 4.02 18.85
C VAL A 182 3.12 5.16 19.81
N ARG A 183 2.39 5.33 20.92
CA ARG A 183 2.65 6.37 21.92
C ARG A 183 3.98 6.18 22.65
N ILE A 184 4.34 4.95 23.00
CA ILE A 184 5.61 4.64 23.67
C ILE A 184 6.81 5.08 22.80
N GLN A 185 6.65 5.06 21.48
CA GLN A 185 7.71 5.39 20.53
C GLN A 185 7.81 6.88 20.17
N GLY A 186 6.99 7.75 20.78
CA GLY A 186 7.12 9.21 20.64
C GLY A 186 6.70 9.79 19.29
N VAL A 187 5.84 9.08 18.54
CA VAL A 187 5.20 9.56 17.30
C VAL A 187 3.82 10.13 17.59
#